data_AF-A0AA41U273-F1
#
_entry.id   AF-A0AA41U273-F1
#
_cell.length_a   1.000
_cell.length_b   1.000
_cell.length_c   1.000
_cell.angle_alpha   90.00
_cell.angle_beta   90.00
_cell.angle_gamma   90.00
#
_symmetry.space_group_name_H-M   'P 1'
#
loop_
_entity.id
_entity.type
_entity.pdbx_description
1 polymer ?
#
loop_
_entity_poly.entity_id
_entity_poly.type
_entity_poly.pdbx_seq_one_letter_code
_entity_poly.pdbx_strand_id
1 'polypeptide(L)'
;MGQTYQHILVRAAAEDVVEAMLPDDTGYVLPLIDGVSALFMDESAYRLDEEAERLSGALRTDAMTVGVLMSDFLIAHAYQDGVSVNEYHSGPDTVQVTEDADGVLRFADGTVFDPYRDEFPRPEPVGGEPRWFLPYGVPEAEAETVAQVLRCEAPDGSELGAEGQHAYLYIALGLPVLCIGFRHLDDDLLNNPGLEQLFAAALPFGEAEPIVPVEEPETTTEGTEGTSWER
;
A
#
# COMPACT_ATOMS: atom_id res chain seq x y z
N MET A 1 4.60 -16.55 1.41
CA MET A 1 5.50 -15.41 1.16
C MET A 1 4.71 -14.15 1.40
N GLY A 2 5.05 -13.36 2.42
CA GLY A 2 4.34 -12.12 2.75
C GLY A 2 4.49 -11.07 1.64
N GLN A 3 3.46 -10.29 1.36
CA GLN A 3 3.40 -9.35 0.25
C GLN A 3 4.01 -8.00 0.61
N THR A 4 4.75 -7.42 -0.34
CA THR A 4 5.25 -6.06 -0.21
C THR A 4 4.63 -5.22 -1.31
N TYR A 5 4.09 -4.06 -0.96
CA TYR A 5 3.62 -3.06 -1.91
C TYR A 5 3.76 -1.67 -1.29
N GLN A 6 4.08 -0.70 -2.14
CA GLN A 6 4.28 0.68 -1.71
C GLN A 6 3.80 1.65 -2.80
N HIS A 7 3.36 2.83 -2.38
CA HIS A 7 2.94 3.90 -3.27
C HIS A 7 2.99 5.24 -2.53
N ILE A 8 2.76 6.33 -3.26
CA ILE A 8 2.71 7.69 -2.71
C ILE A 8 1.29 8.23 -2.88
N LEU A 9 0.67 8.69 -1.80
CA LEU A 9 -0.53 9.52 -1.87
C LEU A 9 -0.11 10.99 -2.03
N VAL A 10 -0.67 11.69 -3.00
CA VAL A 10 -0.39 13.11 -3.25
C VAL A 10 -1.70 13.88 -3.28
N ARG A 11 -1.77 15.00 -2.56
CA ARG A 11 -2.93 15.91 -2.56
C ARG A 11 -2.91 16.83 -3.80
N ALA A 12 -2.97 16.21 -4.97
CA ALA A 12 -3.05 16.88 -6.26
C ALA A 12 -3.85 16.02 -7.26
N ALA A 13 -4.34 16.67 -8.32
CA ALA A 13 -4.93 15.97 -9.45
C ALA A 13 -3.87 15.10 -10.16
N ALA A 14 -4.31 14.01 -10.78
CA ALA A 14 -3.40 13.02 -11.37
C ALA A 14 -2.53 13.64 -12.47
N GLU A 15 -3.09 14.56 -13.25
CA GLU A 15 -2.39 15.28 -14.30
C GLU A 15 -1.27 16.16 -13.75
N ASP A 16 -1.51 16.88 -12.64
CA ASP A 16 -0.50 17.72 -11.99
C ASP A 16 0.65 16.86 -11.44
N VAL A 17 0.35 15.67 -10.92
CA VAL A 17 1.37 14.72 -10.46
C VAL A 17 2.20 14.23 -11.64
N VAL A 18 1.57 13.81 -12.74
CA VAL A 18 2.26 13.38 -13.97
C VAL A 18 3.16 14.48 -14.53
N GLU A 19 2.68 15.72 -14.59
CA GLU A 19 3.48 16.87 -15.05
C GLU A 19 4.68 17.16 -14.14
N ALA A 20 4.57 16.84 -12.86
CA ALA A 20 5.63 17.04 -11.89
C ALA A 20 6.68 15.92 -11.88
N MET A 21 6.44 14.76 -12.48
CA MET A 21 7.37 13.61 -12.50
C MET A 21 8.68 13.92 -13.25
N LEU A 22 9.79 13.30 -12.84
CA LEU A 22 11.05 13.45 -13.55
C LEU A 22 11.03 12.64 -14.85
N PRO A 23 11.75 13.07 -15.91
CA PRO A 23 11.73 12.40 -17.21
C PRO A 23 12.22 10.95 -17.20
N ASP A 24 13.05 10.59 -16.22
CA ASP A 24 13.65 9.27 -16.08
C ASP A 24 12.82 8.34 -15.17
N ASP A 25 11.77 8.84 -14.53
CA ASP A 25 10.88 8.04 -13.69
C ASP A 25 9.83 7.34 -14.54
N THR A 26 9.44 6.12 -14.11
CA THR A 26 8.39 5.34 -14.76
C THR A 26 7.38 4.81 -13.76
N GLY A 27 6.12 4.74 -14.18
CA GLY A 27 5.04 4.23 -13.35
C GLY A 27 3.66 4.74 -13.75
N TYR A 28 2.74 4.75 -12.79
CA TYR A 28 1.35 5.14 -12.99
C TYR A 28 0.86 6.06 -11.88
N VAL A 29 -0.01 7.00 -12.25
CA VAL A 29 -0.78 7.82 -11.32
C VAL A 29 -2.24 7.44 -11.43
N LEU A 30 -2.84 7.05 -10.31
CA LEU A 30 -4.23 6.67 -10.19
C LEU A 30 -5.00 7.78 -9.45
N PRO A 31 -5.98 8.46 -10.08
CA PRO A 31 -6.88 9.35 -9.35
C PRO A 31 -7.75 8.54 -8.38
N LEU A 32 -7.76 8.90 -7.10
CA LEU A 32 -8.55 8.20 -6.08
C LEU A 32 -9.87 8.90 -5.79
N ILE A 33 -9.76 10.19 -5.44
CA ILE A 33 -10.87 11.11 -5.18
C ILE A 33 -10.47 12.51 -5.67
N ASP A 34 -11.38 13.48 -5.62
CA ASP A 34 -11.08 14.85 -6.05
C ASP A 34 -9.88 15.43 -5.28
N GLY A 35 -8.83 15.81 -6.04
CA GLY A 35 -7.60 16.37 -5.48
C GLY A 35 -6.69 15.38 -4.74
N VAL A 36 -6.91 14.06 -4.84
CA VAL A 36 -6.01 13.05 -4.26
C VAL A 36 -5.72 11.94 -5.28
N SER A 37 -4.43 11.68 -5.48
CA SER A 37 -3.93 10.67 -6.41
C SER A 37 -2.96 9.71 -5.71
N ALA A 38 -2.91 8.46 -6.16
CA ALA A 38 -1.90 7.49 -5.80
C ALA A 38 -0.87 7.35 -6.93
N LEU A 39 0.41 7.49 -6.60
CA LEU A 39 1.53 7.31 -7.50
C LEU A 39 2.20 5.96 -7.19
N PHE A 40 2.27 5.11 -8.21
CA PHE A 40 2.98 3.84 -8.19
C PHE A 40 4.21 3.97 -9.09
N MET A 41 5.39 3.71 -8.54
CA MET A 41 6.65 3.76 -9.28
C MET A 41 7.19 2.35 -9.48
N ASP A 42 7.99 2.15 -10.53
CA ASP A 42 8.75 0.91 -10.70
C ASP A 42 9.69 0.67 -9.50
N GLU A 43 9.72 -0.57 -8.99
CA GLU A 43 10.45 -0.97 -7.78
C GLU A 43 11.97 -0.78 -7.91
N SER A 44 12.48 -0.69 -9.14
CA SER A 44 13.89 -0.40 -9.40
C SER A 44 14.35 0.95 -8.82
N ALA A 45 13.40 1.86 -8.53
CA ALA A 45 13.69 3.21 -8.09
C ALA A 45 14.08 3.34 -6.60
N TYR A 46 13.68 2.44 -5.68
CA TYR A 46 13.98 2.48 -4.21
C TYR A 46 14.00 3.89 -3.55
N ARG A 47 13.26 4.87 -4.08
CA ARG A 47 13.39 6.30 -3.72
C ARG A 47 12.04 6.97 -3.44
N LEU A 48 11.04 6.19 -3.02
CA LEU A 48 9.68 6.69 -2.76
C LEU A 48 9.66 7.85 -1.76
N ASP A 49 10.49 7.81 -0.72
CA ASP A 49 10.58 8.89 0.26
C ASP A 49 11.17 10.18 -0.34
N GLU A 50 12.27 10.06 -1.10
CA GLU A 50 12.86 11.20 -1.80
C GLU A 50 11.88 11.81 -2.81
N GLU A 51 11.09 10.96 -3.46
CA GLU A 51 10.10 11.37 -4.44
C GLU A 51 8.87 12.03 -3.80
N ALA A 52 8.38 11.51 -2.68
CA ALA A 52 7.30 12.13 -1.92
C ALA A 52 7.74 13.50 -1.37
N GLU A 53 8.96 13.62 -0.85
CA GLU A 53 9.55 14.89 -0.44
C GLU A 53 9.61 15.87 -1.62
N ARG A 54 10.14 15.43 -2.76
CA ARG A 54 10.25 16.25 -3.97
C ARG A 54 8.89 16.73 -4.46
N LEU A 55 7.91 15.83 -4.59
CA LEU A 55 6.56 16.15 -5.06
C LEU A 55 5.86 17.11 -4.11
N SER A 56 5.98 16.90 -2.80
CA SER A 56 5.42 17.81 -1.80
C SER A 56 5.96 19.23 -1.96
N GLY A 57 7.28 19.38 -2.17
CA GLY A 57 7.92 20.68 -2.38
C GLY A 57 7.59 21.31 -3.74
N ALA A 58 7.55 20.51 -4.81
CA ALA A 58 7.31 20.98 -6.18
C ALA A 58 5.86 21.45 -6.37
N LEU A 59 4.90 20.69 -5.85
CA LEU A 59 3.47 20.97 -5.97
C LEU A 59 2.93 21.86 -4.84
N ARG A 60 3.73 22.11 -3.78
CA ARG A 60 3.32 22.82 -2.56
C ARG A 60 2.06 22.22 -1.94
N THR A 61 2.08 20.90 -1.83
CA THR A 61 0.97 20.10 -1.29
C THR A 61 1.52 18.99 -0.41
N ASP A 62 0.64 18.31 0.32
CA ASP A 62 1.05 17.20 1.18
C ASP A 62 1.25 15.93 0.34
N ALA A 63 2.30 15.16 0.63
CA ALA A 63 2.57 13.85 0.05
C ALA A 63 2.85 12.81 1.15
N MET A 64 2.43 11.57 0.97
CA MET A 64 2.60 10.51 1.95
C MET A 64 3.05 9.22 1.27
N THR A 65 4.19 8.67 1.67
CA THR A 65 4.52 7.29 1.32
C THR A 65 3.66 6.35 2.15
N VAL A 66 3.16 5.28 1.55
CA VAL A 66 2.41 4.23 2.23
C VAL A 66 2.97 2.89 1.75
N GLY A 67 3.37 2.04 2.68
CA GLY A 67 3.95 0.74 2.36
C GLY A 67 3.52 -0.36 3.31
N VAL A 68 3.06 -1.48 2.75
CA VAL A 68 2.96 -2.74 3.50
C VAL A 68 4.18 -3.59 3.14
N LEU A 69 4.96 -3.99 4.14
CA LEU A 69 6.17 -4.77 3.96
C LEU A 69 5.95 -6.19 4.48
N MET A 70 6.15 -7.18 3.61
CA MET A 70 6.05 -8.61 3.94
C MET A 70 4.70 -9.02 4.58
N SER A 71 3.63 -8.26 4.38
CA SER A 71 2.34 -8.37 5.09
C SER A 71 2.43 -8.18 6.61
N ASP A 72 3.59 -7.80 7.14
CA ASP A 72 3.88 -7.75 8.57
C ASP A 72 3.78 -6.32 9.12
N PHE A 73 4.20 -5.31 8.34
CA PHE A 73 4.26 -3.93 8.79
C PHE A 73 3.61 -2.97 7.80
N LEU A 74 2.85 -2.01 8.32
CA LEU A 74 2.44 -0.81 7.61
C LEU A 74 3.35 0.33 8.04
N ILE A 75 3.96 0.99 7.07
CA ILE A 75 4.82 2.16 7.25
C ILE A 75 4.22 3.30 6.42
N ALA A 76 4.23 4.51 6.97
CA ALA A 76 3.87 5.69 6.21
C ALA A 76 4.68 6.92 6.63
N HIS A 77 5.23 7.67 5.69
CA HIS A 77 5.92 8.93 5.98
C HIS A 77 5.19 10.09 5.32
N ALA A 78 4.87 11.12 6.09
CA ALA A 78 4.17 12.30 5.60
C ALA A 78 5.14 13.46 5.37
N TYR A 79 4.94 14.16 4.26
CA TYR A 79 5.75 15.28 3.81
C TYR A 79 4.87 16.50 3.55
N GLN A 80 5.34 17.67 3.98
CA GLN A 80 4.70 18.96 3.73
C GLN A 80 5.75 19.98 3.28
N ASP A 81 5.48 20.66 2.15
CA ASP A 81 6.38 21.61 1.52
C ASP A 81 7.82 21.08 1.34
N GLY A 82 7.95 19.78 1.05
CA GLY A 82 9.23 19.09 0.89
C GLY A 82 9.99 18.86 2.19
N VAL A 83 9.29 18.70 3.31
CA VAL A 83 9.87 18.36 4.62
C VAL A 83 9.10 17.20 5.23
N SER A 84 9.81 16.19 5.75
CA SER A 84 9.20 15.12 6.55
C SER A 84 8.62 15.69 7.85
N VAL A 85 7.34 15.45 8.10
CA VAL A 85 6.59 15.95 9.26
C VAL A 85 6.05 14.84 10.16
N ASN A 86 5.99 13.60 9.67
CA ASN A 86 5.56 12.44 10.45
C ASN A 86 6.10 11.14 9.88
N GLU A 87 6.42 10.20 10.77
CA GLU A 87 6.78 8.82 10.43
C GLU A 87 5.90 7.88 11.24
N TYR A 88 5.09 7.07 10.55
CA TYR A 88 4.23 6.05 11.14
C TYR A 88 4.82 4.66 10.90
N HIS A 89 4.82 3.83 11.93
CA HIS A 89 5.26 2.44 11.85
C HIS A 89 4.39 1.54 12.73
N SER A 90 3.74 0.52 12.15
CA SER A 90 2.80 -0.36 12.86
C SER A 90 3.45 -1.39 13.79
N GLY A 91 4.74 -1.69 13.60
CA GLY A 91 5.49 -2.61 14.48
C GLY A 91 6.99 -2.32 14.59
N PRO A 92 7.42 -1.19 15.18
CA PRO A 92 8.80 -0.68 15.09
C PRO A 92 9.90 -1.59 15.68
N ASP A 93 9.58 -2.40 16.69
CA ASP A 93 10.61 -3.20 17.39
C ASP A 93 10.88 -4.57 16.77
N THR A 94 10.04 -5.04 15.85
CA THR A 94 10.18 -6.36 15.21
C THR A 94 11.34 -6.44 14.21
N VAL A 95 11.84 -5.30 13.73
CA VAL A 95 12.93 -5.21 12.74
C VAL A 95 14.31 -5.40 13.38
N GLN A 96 14.40 -5.39 14.72
CA GLN A 96 15.68 -5.46 15.44
C GLN A 96 15.74 -6.63 16.42
N VAL A 97 15.53 -7.84 15.91
CA VAL A 97 15.88 -9.05 16.67
C VAL A 97 17.36 -9.37 16.47
N THR A 98 18.13 -9.34 17.54
CA THR A 98 19.56 -9.70 17.57
C THR A 98 19.75 -11.00 18.34
N GLU A 99 20.61 -11.89 17.83
CA GLU A 99 20.99 -13.11 18.53
C GLU A 99 22.20 -12.82 19.43
N ASP A 100 22.10 -13.12 20.72
CA ASP A 100 23.24 -13.03 21.63
C ASP A 100 24.17 -14.25 21.51
N ALA A 101 25.31 -14.20 22.22
CA ALA A 101 26.34 -15.23 22.13
C ALA A 101 25.90 -16.63 22.60
N ASP A 102 24.77 -16.72 23.31
CA ASP A 102 24.18 -17.96 23.81
C ASP A 102 23.07 -18.48 22.88
N GLY A 103 22.84 -17.82 21.74
CA GLY A 103 21.81 -18.17 20.77
C GLY A 103 20.40 -17.69 21.15
N VAL A 104 20.30 -16.75 22.10
CA VAL A 104 19.01 -16.18 22.52
C VAL A 104 18.72 -14.96 21.66
N LEU A 105 17.60 -15.03 20.95
CA LEU A 105 17.10 -13.92 20.15
C LEU A 105 16.49 -12.85 21.08
N ARG A 106 16.76 -11.58 20.81
CA ARG A 106 16.31 -10.44 21.61
C ARG A 106 15.89 -9.27 20.75
N PHE A 107 14.80 -8.61 21.10
CA PHE A 107 14.41 -7.33 20.51
C PHE A 107 15.40 -6.21 20.92
N ALA A 108 15.32 -5.05 20.26
CA ALA A 108 16.15 -3.88 20.55
C ALA A 108 15.98 -3.35 21.98
N ASP A 109 14.82 -3.53 22.59
CA ASP A 109 14.51 -3.18 23.97
C ASP A 109 15.12 -4.17 25.00
N GLY A 110 15.77 -5.24 24.54
CA GLY A 110 16.42 -6.28 25.34
C GLY A 110 15.50 -7.43 25.76
N THR A 111 14.21 -7.41 25.41
CA THR A 111 13.28 -8.50 25.68
C THR A 111 13.63 -9.74 24.85
N VAL A 112 13.47 -10.93 25.44
CA VAL A 112 13.79 -12.20 24.76
C VAL A 112 12.72 -12.50 23.73
N PHE A 113 13.13 -12.68 22.48
CA PHE A 113 12.32 -13.19 21.39
C PHE A 113 12.26 -14.72 21.49
N ASP A 114 11.06 -15.25 21.73
CA ASP A 114 10.77 -16.67 21.69
C ASP A 114 9.91 -16.97 20.45
N PRO A 115 10.49 -17.54 19.37
CA PRO A 115 9.78 -17.83 18.13
C PRO A 115 8.67 -18.91 18.29
N TYR A 116 8.55 -19.54 19.45
CA TYR A 116 7.58 -20.61 19.73
C TYR A 116 6.46 -20.19 20.67
N ARG A 117 6.38 -18.91 21.05
CA ARG A 117 5.32 -18.40 21.91
C ARG A 117 4.11 -17.98 21.07
N ASP A 118 2.93 -18.49 21.42
CA ASP A 118 1.68 -18.23 20.67
C ASP A 118 1.24 -16.75 20.69
N GLU A 119 1.64 -16.00 21.72
CA GLU A 119 1.39 -14.57 21.85
C GLU A 119 2.71 -13.82 21.78
N PHE A 120 3.05 -13.35 20.58
CA PHE A 120 4.09 -12.34 20.42
C PHE A 120 3.52 -10.99 20.84
N PRO A 121 4.12 -10.26 21.79
CA PRO A 121 3.75 -8.87 21.98
C PRO A 121 4.10 -8.14 20.68
N ARG A 122 3.07 -7.75 19.92
CA ARG A 122 3.29 -6.85 18.78
C ARG A 122 3.63 -5.49 19.38
N PRO A 123 4.79 -4.91 19.05
CA PRO A 123 5.14 -3.60 19.57
C PRO A 123 4.06 -2.59 19.17
N GLU A 124 3.77 -1.66 20.08
CA GLU A 124 2.76 -0.64 19.84
C GLU A 124 3.13 0.20 18.61
N PRO A 125 2.16 0.57 17.76
CA PRO A 125 2.41 1.48 16.64
C PRO A 125 2.97 2.82 17.12
N VAL A 126 3.86 3.42 16.32
CA VAL A 126 4.45 4.75 16.58
C VAL A 126 4.07 5.73 15.49
N GLY A 127 3.94 7.02 15.84
CA GLY A 127 3.65 8.11 14.89
C GLY A 127 2.24 8.11 14.28
N GLY A 128 1.29 7.37 14.87
CA GLY A 128 -0.08 7.19 14.37
C GLY A 128 -1.03 8.35 14.66
N GLU A 129 -0.63 9.60 14.41
CA GLU A 129 -1.53 10.75 14.60
C GLU A 129 -2.47 10.92 13.40
N PRO A 130 -3.82 10.87 13.59
CA PRO A 130 -4.79 10.92 12.48
C PRO A 130 -4.69 12.15 11.59
N ARG A 131 -4.24 13.28 12.13
CA ARG A 131 -4.14 14.55 11.41
C ARG A 131 -3.24 14.49 10.17
N TRP A 132 -2.33 13.51 10.10
CA TRP A 132 -1.46 13.33 8.95
C TRP A 132 -2.11 12.51 7.83
N PHE A 133 -3.15 11.74 8.13
CA PHE A 133 -3.84 10.88 7.17
C PHE A 133 -5.14 11.51 6.65
N LEU A 134 -5.88 12.20 7.52
CA LEU A 134 -7.15 12.84 7.18
C LEU A 134 -7.12 13.76 5.95
N PRO A 135 -6.04 14.51 5.65
CA PRO A 135 -5.97 15.35 4.45
C PRO A 135 -6.10 14.59 3.11
N TYR A 136 -5.86 13.27 3.11
CA TYR A 136 -5.98 12.40 1.93
C TYR A 136 -7.37 11.76 1.79
N GLY A 137 -8.24 11.89 2.80
CA GLY A 137 -9.57 11.30 2.78
C GLY A 137 -10.67 12.25 2.32
N VAL A 138 -11.89 11.72 2.26
CA VAL A 138 -13.11 12.53 2.07
C VAL A 138 -13.35 13.44 3.29
N PRO A 139 -14.05 14.58 3.14
CA PRO A 139 -14.34 15.49 4.25
C PRO A 139 -15.06 14.85 5.44
N GLU A 140 -15.81 13.77 5.21
CA GLU A 140 -16.55 13.01 6.22
C GLU A 140 -15.69 11.99 6.98
N ALA A 141 -14.42 11.79 6.62
CA ALA A 141 -13.53 10.84 7.28
C ALA A 141 -13.39 11.17 8.78
N GLU A 142 -13.63 10.16 9.62
CA GLU A 142 -13.68 10.34 11.07
C GLU A 142 -12.31 10.14 11.72
N ALA A 143 -11.80 11.16 12.41
CA ALA A 143 -10.51 11.13 13.07
C ALA A 143 -10.37 9.99 14.09
N GLU A 144 -11.44 9.64 14.81
CA GLU A 144 -11.41 8.54 15.78
C GLU A 144 -11.29 7.18 15.10
N THR A 145 -12.00 6.97 13.99
CA THR A 145 -11.91 5.74 13.20
C THR A 145 -10.50 5.58 12.62
N VAL A 146 -9.92 6.66 12.09
CA VAL A 146 -8.51 6.66 11.64
C VAL A 146 -7.56 6.36 12.80
N ALA A 147 -7.76 6.98 13.97
CA ALA A 147 -6.94 6.75 15.16
C ALA A 147 -7.00 5.30 15.63
N GLN A 148 -8.19 4.70 15.62
CA GLN A 148 -8.42 3.31 15.98
C GLN A 148 -7.65 2.38 15.04
N VAL A 149 -7.78 2.60 13.73
CA VAL A 149 -7.06 1.78 12.75
C VAL A 149 -5.54 1.93 12.89
N LEU A 150 -5.03 3.14 13.13
CA LEU A 150 -3.59 3.37 13.37
C LEU A 150 -3.06 2.72 14.66
N ARG A 151 -3.95 2.33 15.59
CA ARG A 151 -3.62 1.48 16.75
C ARG A 151 -3.71 -0.03 16.46
N CYS A 152 -3.85 -0.41 15.20
CA CYS A 152 -4.06 -1.79 14.75
C CYS A 152 -5.40 -2.39 15.22
N GLU A 153 -6.44 -1.57 15.38
CA GLU A 153 -7.75 -2.01 15.85
C GLU A 153 -8.83 -1.87 14.76
N ALA A 154 -9.62 -2.91 14.56
CA ALA A 154 -10.82 -2.87 13.72
C ALA A 154 -12.02 -2.28 14.50
N PRO A 155 -13.11 -1.87 13.82
CA PRO A 155 -14.31 -1.33 14.48
C PRO A 155 -14.96 -2.28 15.49
N ASP A 156 -14.81 -3.60 15.32
CA ASP A 156 -15.30 -4.62 16.24
C ASP A 156 -14.34 -4.91 17.41
N GLY A 157 -13.22 -4.20 17.48
CA GLY A 157 -12.16 -4.38 18.48
C GLY A 157 -11.19 -5.52 18.19
N SER A 158 -11.30 -6.19 17.03
CA SER A 158 -10.31 -7.19 16.62
C SER A 158 -8.99 -6.53 16.22
N GLU A 159 -7.90 -7.26 16.43
CA GLU A 159 -6.57 -6.82 16.04
C GLU A 159 -6.36 -6.96 14.52
N LEU A 160 -5.78 -5.93 13.91
CA LEU A 160 -5.46 -5.89 12.49
C LEU A 160 -3.98 -6.22 12.25
N GLY A 161 -3.73 -7.14 11.32
CA GLY A 161 -2.42 -7.23 10.64
C GLY A 161 -2.25 -6.12 9.62
N ALA A 162 -1.04 -5.94 9.07
CA ALA A 162 -0.71 -4.79 8.22
C ALA A 162 -1.61 -4.63 6.98
N GLU A 163 -1.96 -5.73 6.31
CA GLU A 163 -2.88 -5.69 5.15
C GLU A 163 -4.29 -5.26 5.56
N GLY A 164 -4.79 -5.78 6.69
CA GLY A 164 -6.08 -5.38 7.24
C GLY A 164 -6.05 -3.92 7.67
N GLN A 165 -4.98 -3.50 8.33
CA GLN A 165 -4.78 -2.12 8.76
C GLN A 165 -4.79 -1.16 7.56
N HIS A 166 -4.05 -1.48 6.49
CA HIS A 166 -4.09 -0.71 5.25
C HIS A 166 -5.50 -0.66 4.67
N ALA A 167 -6.19 -1.80 4.54
CA ALA A 167 -7.56 -1.83 4.00
C ALA A 167 -8.54 -0.97 4.81
N TYR A 168 -8.54 -1.12 6.14
CA TYR A 168 -9.40 -0.34 7.03
C TYR A 168 -9.05 1.14 7.05
N LEU A 169 -7.77 1.49 6.89
CA LEU A 169 -7.34 2.89 6.82
C LEU A 169 -7.90 3.55 5.57
N TYR A 170 -7.84 2.88 4.42
CA TYR A 170 -8.38 3.39 3.17
C TYR A 170 -9.89 3.51 3.23
N ILE A 171 -10.58 2.50 3.79
CA ILE A 171 -12.02 2.57 4.04
C ILE A 171 -12.37 3.75 4.95
N ALA A 172 -11.62 3.96 6.03
CA ALA A 172 -11.83 5.07 6.97
C ALA A 172 -11.62 6.45 6.32
N LEU A 173 -10.73 6.54 5.34
CA LEU A 173 -10.49 7.73 4.53
C LEU A 173 -11.49 7.89 3.37
N GLY A 174 -12.35 6.90 3.12
CA GLY A 174 -13.24 6.88 1.96
C GLY A 174 -12.52 6.66 0.61
N LEU A 175 -11.35 6.04 0.64
CA LEU A 175 -10.52 5.74 -0.52
C LEU A 175 -10.76 4.30 -1.01
N PRO A 176 -10.58 4.03 -2.32
CA PRO A 176 -10.61 2.68 -2.83
C PRO A 176 -9.41 1.89 -2.27
N VAL A 177 -9.64 0.67 -1.81
CA VAL A 177 -8.60 -0.17 -1.18
C VAL A 177 -7.58 -0.62 -2.23
N LEU A 178 -6.32 -0.19 -2.07
CA LEU A 178 -5.24 -0.45 -3.03
C LEU A 178 -4.46 -1.75 -2.75
N CYS A 179 -4.95 -2.62 -1.86
CA CYS A 179 -4.24 -3.78 -1.31
C CYS A 179 -3.76 -4.86 -2.30
N ILE A 180 -3.99 -4.72 -3.61
CA ILE A 180 -3.84 -5.83 -4.58
C ILE A 180 -3.01 -5.41 -5.82
N GLY A 181 -2.44 -4.21 -5.87
CA GLY A 181 -1.96 -3.66 -7.14
C GLY A 181 -0.59 -4.11 -7.67
N PHE A 182 0.39 -4.45 -6.83
CA PHE A 182 1.79 -4.37 -7.30
C PHE A 182 2.73 -5.51 -6.96
N ARG A 183 2.28 -6.58 -6.29
CA ARG A 183 3.11 -7.78 -6.26
C ARG A 183 2.93 -8.55 -7.57
N HIS A 184 3.79 -8.24 -8.52
CA HIS A 184 3.76 -8.75 -9.89
C HIS A 184 2.61 -8.14 -10.72
N LEU A 185 2.94 -7.17 -11.56
CA LEU A 185 2.36 -7.11 -12.91
C LEU A 185 2.88 -8.33 -13.71
N ASP A 186 2.66 -9.55 -13.19
CA ASP A 186 2.58 -10.75 -14.01
C ASP A 186 1.12 -10.83 -14.47
N ASP A 187 0.92 -11.31 -15.69
CA ASP A 187 -0.36 -11.37 -16.42
C ASP A 187 -1.54 -11.95 -15.61
N ASP A 188 -1.27 -12.67 -14.52
CA ASP A 188 -2.28 -13.33 -13.68
C ASP A 188 -3.09 -12.39 -12.78
N LEU A 189 -2.55 -11.24 -12.35
CA LEU A 189 -3.24 -10.29 -11.44
C LEU A 189 -4.19 -9.33 -12.15
N LEU A 190 -3.99 -9.12 -13.46
CA LEU A 190 -4.89 -8.35 -14.34
C LEU A 190 -6.25 -9.05 -14.55
N ASN A 191 -6.36 -10.34 -14.19
CA ASN A 191 -7.62 -11.09 -14.24
C ASN A 191 -8.55 -10.84 -13.03
N ASN A 192 -8.24 -9.87 -12.16
CA ASN A 192 -9.18 -9.45 -11.12
C ASN A 192 -10.12 -8.35 -11.65
N PRO A 193 -11.41 -8.65 -11.90
CA PRO A 193 -12.33 -7.69 -12.52
C PRO A 193 -12.58 -6.42 -11.68
N GLY A 194 -12.18 -6.41 -10.40
CA GLY A 194 -12.20 -5.21 -9.55
C GLY A 194 -11.04 -4.24 -9.81
N LEU A 195 -9.90 -4.72 -10.33
CA LEU A 195 -8.72 -3.90 -10.61
C LEU A 195 -8.80 -3.23 -11.98
N GLU A 196 -9.43 -3.87 -12.98
CA GLU A 196 -9.61 -3.28 -14.31
C GLU A 196 -10.33 -1.92 -14.27
N GLN A 197 -11.41 -1.82 -13.49
CA GLN A 197 -12.15 -0.56 -13.35
C GLN A 197 -11.37 0.49 -12.56
N LEU A 198 -10.60 0.06 -11.56
CA LEU A 198 -9.78 0.95 -10.76
C LEU A 198 -8.70 1.58 -11.63
N PHE A 199 -8.01 0.78 -12.44
CA PHE A 199 -6.88 1.24 -13.26
C PHE A 199 -7.26 1.76 -14.65
N ALA A 200 -8.52 1.64 -15.09
CA ALA A 200 -8.99 2.24 -16.34
C ALA A 200 -8.79 3.77 -16.39
N ALA A 201 -8.71 4.43 -15.23
CA ALA A 201 -8.45 5.86 -15.11
C ALA A 201 -6.97 6.20 -14.80
N ALA A 202 -6.08 5.21 -14.71
CA ALA A 202 -4.68 5.45 -14.40
C ALA A 202 -3.95 6.13 -15.57
N LEU A 203 -3.12 7.11 -15.24
CA LEU A 203 -2.30 7.86 -16.18
C LEU A 203 -0.85 7.34 -16.13
N PRO A 204 -0.31 6.78 -17.22
CA PRO A 204 1.10 6.38 -17.26
C PRO A 204 2.00 7.61 -17.34
N PHE A 205 3.22 7.50 -16.81
CA PHE A 205 4.30 8.46 -17.04
C PHE A 205 5.61 7.71 -17.38
N GLY A 206 6.50 8.39 -18.13
CA GLY A 206 7.69 7.75 -18.71
C GLY A 206 7.35 6.72 -19.80
N GLU A 207 8.26 5.76 -20.06
CA GLU A 207 8.03 4.62 -20.96
C GLU A 207 7.25 3.47 -20.26
N ALA A 208 6.35 3.79 -19.33
CA ALA A 208 5.51 2.79 -18.69
C ALA A 208 4.57 2.13 -19.73
N GLU A 209 4.55 0.80 -19.78
CA GLU A 209 3.59 0.10 -20.64
C GLU A 209 2.17 0.38 -20.14
N PRO A 210 1.20 0.69 -21.00
CA PRO A 210 -0.17 0.89 -20.55
C PRO A 210 -0.69 -0.37 -19.83
N ILE A 211 -1.45 -0.18 -18.75
CA ILE A 211 -2.14 -1.30 -18.09
C ILE A 211 -3.23 -1.79 -19.06
N VAL A 212 -2.97 -2.89 -19.77
CA VAL A 212 -3.93 -3.48 -20.69
C VAL A 212 -4.72 -4.56 -19.95
N PRO A 213 -6.05 -4.46 -19.86
CA PRO A 213 -6.88 -5.56 -19.37
C PRO A 213 -6.64 -6.78 -20.25
N VAL A 214 -6.27 -7.92 -19.64
CA VAL A 214 -6.13 -9.17 -20.39
C VAL A 214 -7.55 -9.65 -20.69
N GLU A 215 -7.97 -9.59 -21.96
CA GLU A 215 -9.20 -10.28 -22.36
C GLU A 215 -9.03 -11.77 -22.05
N GLU A 216 -9.87 -12.33 -21.19
CA GLU A 216 -9.88 -13.77 -20.93
C GLU A 216 -9.88 -14.51 -22.27
N PRO A 217 -8.96 -15.47 -22.51
CA PRO A 217 -9.05 -16.27 -23.71
C PRO A 217 -10.39 -16.99 -23.66
N GLU A 218 -11.30 -16.65 -24.59
CA GLU A 218 -12.59 -17.31 -24.73
C GLU A 218 -12.33 -18.83 -24.73
N THR A 219 -12.65 -19.49 -23.61
CA THR A 219 -12.64 -20.95 -23.56
C THR A 219 -13.78 -21.39 -24.46
N THR A 220 -13.45 -21.64 -25.72
CA THR A 220 -14.29 -22.36 -26.65
C THR A 220 -14.43 -23.77 -26.07
N THR A 221 -15.50 -23.98 -25.31
CA THR A 221 -15.97 -25.30 -24.93
C THR A 221 -16.42 -26.00 -26.22
N GLU A 222 -15.48 -26.59 -26.95
CA GLU A 222 -15.82 -27.56 -27.97
C GLU A 222 -16.45 -28.77 -27.27
N GLY A 223 -17.77 -28.89 -27.47
CA GLY A 223 -18.55 -30.03 -27.01
C GLY A 223 -17.94 -31.32 -27.54
N THR A 224 -17.42 -32.15 -26.63
CA THR A 224 -17.17 -33.54 -26.96
C THR A 224 -18.50 -34.28 -26.86
N GLU A 225 -19.14 -34.48 -28.01
CA GLU A 225 -20.23 -35.44 -28.16
C GLU A 225 -19.75 -36.81 -27.66
N GLY A 226 -20.36 -37.30 -26.59
CA GLY A 226 -20.18 -38.66 -26.12
C GLY A 226 -20.82 -39.64 -27.07
N THR A 227 -20.02 -40.24 -27.96
CA THR A 227 -20.46 -41.39 -28.73
C THR A 227 -20.36 -42.64 -27.86
N SER A 228 -21.52 -43.24 -27.61
CA SER A 228 -21.70 -44.59 -27.08
C SER A 228 -20.96 -45.62 -27.93
N TRP A 229 -20.40 -46.65 -27.29
CA TRP A 229 -20.46 -48.03 -27.81
C TRP A 229 -20.53 -49.02 -26.66
N GLU A 230 -21.48 -49.95 -26.79
CA GLU A 230 -21.81 -51.02 -25.87
C GLU A 230 -20.85 -52.22 -25.93
N ARG A 231 -20.93 -53.04 -24.87
CA ARG A 231 -20.53 -54.45 -24.67
C ARG A 231 -19.10 -54.79 -24.27
#